data_AF-A0A443KB71-F1
#
_entry.id   AF-A0A443KB71-F1
#
_cell.length_a   1.000
_cell.length_b   1.000
_cell.length_c   1.000
_cell.angle_alpha   90.00
_cell.angle_beta   90.00
_cell.angle_gamma   90.00
#
_symmetry.space_group_name_H-M   'P 1'
#
loop_
_entity.id
_entity.type
_entity.pdbx_description
1 polymer ?
#
loop_
_entity_poly.entity_id
_entity_poly.type
_entity_poly.pdbx_seq_one_letter_code
_entity_poly.pdbx_strand_id
1 'polypeptide(L)'
;MAGSYGTPERLYMCGPFRNGMPGQSDLLPRVMRDCCRVGFASLSQYCLTICQGDSPIPAGICRSPLKGGRPLSLIPSKVLFTHILDNTMEGVVTELLSGGNRNRVFCRKTGFPVARHDYRPCATRYNENLDLDPLSIAGRAA
;
A
#
# COMPACT_ATOMS: atom_id res chain seq x y z
N MET A 1 -16.17 6.97 7.32
CA MET A 1 -15.28 5.79 7.44
C MET A 1 -14.98 5.57 8.91
N ALA A 2 -15.56 4.56 9.54
CA ALA A 2 -15.29 4.15 10.92
C ALA A 2 -15.51 2.63 11.07
N GLY A 3 -14.99 1.85 10.13
CA GLY A 3 -15.07 0.38 10.18
C GLY A 3 -13.99 -0.21 11.09
N SER A 4 -14.12 -1.50 11.40
CA SER A 4 -13.20 -2.26 12.27
C SER A 4 -11.81 -2.53 11.66
N TYR A 5 -11.48 -1.92 10.51
CA TYR A 5 -10.19 -2.13 9.85
C TYR A 5 -9.01 -1.73 10.76
N GLY A 6 -8.03 -2.62 10.84
CA GLY A 6 -6.83 -2.46 11.68
C GLY A 6 -7.07 -2.55 13.19
N THR A 7 -8.28 -2.92 13.64
CA THR A 7 -8.59 -3.22 15.05
C THR A 7 -8.36 -4.69 15.39
N PRO A 8 -8.22 -5.04 16.68
CA PRO A 8 -8.10 -6.44 17.08
C PRO A 8 -9.44 -7.18 17.07
N GLU A 9 -10.57 -6.53 16.76
CA GLU A 9 -11.92 -7.08 16.95
C GLU A 9 -12.16 -8.41 16.22
N ARG A 10 -11.42 -8.67 15.14
CA ARG A 10 -11.50 -9.90 14.34
C ARG A 10 -10.20 -10.71 14.35
N LEU A 11 -9.23 -10.33 15.20
CA LEU A 11 -7.90 -10.94 15.24
C LEU A 11 -7.67 -11.62 16.58
N TYR A 12 -7.10 -12.83 16.55
CA TYR A 12 -6.60 -13.48 17.75
C TYR A 12 -5.29 -12.81 18.19
N MET A 13 -5.31 -12.14 19.35
CA MET A 13 -4.20 -11.35 19.88
C MET A 13 -3.59 -11.95 21.16
N CYS A 14 -3.86 -13.22 21.44
CA CYS A 14 -3.21 -13.93 22.55
C CYS A 14 -1.95 -14.63 22.03
N GLY A 15 -0.86 -14.55 22.80
CA GLY A 15 0.41 -15.18 22.44
C GLY A 15 0.29 -16.72 22.35
N PRO A 16 1.38 -17.40 21.94
CA PRO A 16 2.73 -16.87 21.78
C PRO A 16 2.95 -16.18 20.43
N PHE A 17 3.54 -14.98 20.48
CA PHE A 17 3.99 -14.24 19.29
C PHE A 17 5.33 -14.80 18.81
N ARG A 18 5.44 -15.07 17.51
CA ARG A 18 6.63 -15.63 16.88
C ARG A 18 6.94 -14.86 15.60
N ASN A 19 8.23 -14.74 15.28
CA ASN A 19 8.65 -14.22 13.98
C ASN A 19 8.13 -15.14 12.88
N GLY A 20 7.74 -14.53 11.76
CA GLY A 20 7.25 -15.25 10.60
C GLY A 20 8.35 -16.07 9.94
N MET A 21 7.98 -17.19 9.33
CA MET A 21 8.88 -17.90 8.41
C MET A 21 9.07 -17.06 7.13
N PRO A 22 10.11 -17.34 6.30
CA PRO A 22 10.24 -16.67 5.00
C PRO A 22 8.94 -16.78 4.17
N GLY A 23 8.32 -15.64 3.86
CA GLY A 23 7.03 -15.58 3.15
C GLY A 23 5.81 -15.37 4.06
N GLN A 24 5.95 -15.47 5.38
CA GLN A 24 4.93 -15.09 6.35
C GLN A 24 5.27 -13.77 7.02
N SER A 25 4.25 -13.01 7.41
CA SER A 25 4.42 -11.81 8.24
C SER A 25 4.76 -12.19 9.68
N ASP A 26 5.47 -11.30 10.37
CA ASP A 26 5.76 -11.45 11.79
C ASP A 26 4.47 -11.30 12.61
N LEU A 27 4.24 -12.22 13.56
CA LEU A 27 3.14 -12.09 14.52
C LEU A 27 3.59 -11.11 15.62
N LEU A 28 3.16 -9.86 15.52
CA LEU A 28 3.44 -8.84 16.53
C LEU A 28 2.35 -8.79 17.61
N PRO A 29 2.68 -8.43 18.85
CA PRO A 29 1.71 -8.16 19.92
C PRO A 29 0.96 -6.83 19.72
N ARG A 30 0.86 -6.34 18.49
CA ARG A 30 0.26 -5.06 18.13
C ARG A 30 -0.55 -5.21 16.86
N VAL A 31 -1.68 -4.51 16.82
CA VAL A 31 -2.48 -4.42 15.60
C VAL A 31 -1.91 -3.40 14.63
N MET A 32 -2.25 -3.58 13.36
CA MET A 32 -1.94 -2.67 12.25
C MET A 32 -2.08 -1.18 12.63
N ARG A 33 -3.19 -0.79 13.27
CA ARG A 33 -3.43 0.59 13.67
C ARG A 33 -2.35 1.13 14.61
N ASP A 34 -1.96 0.35 15.61
CA ASP A 34 -0.97 0.77 16.60
C ASP A 34 0.43 0.79 16.00
N CYS A 35 0.75 -0.19 15.14
CA CYS A 35 1.98 -0.21 14.36
C CYS A 35 2.10 1.06 13.50
N CYS A 36 1.05 1.45 12.78
CA CYS A 36 1.05 2.69 12.01
C CYS A 36 1.26 3.93 12.90
N ARG A 37 0.52 4.07 14.01
CA ARG A 37 0.61 5.25 14.89
C ARG A 37 2.03 5.42 15.46
N VAL A 38 2.59 4.35 16.02
CA VAL A 38 3.93 4.36 16.61
C VAL A 38 5.01 4.53 15.54
N GLY A 39 4.83 3.88 14.39
CA GLY A 39 5.74 3.96 13.26
C GLY A 39 5.82 5.35 12.65
N PHE A 40 4.68 5.99 12.40
CA PHE A 40 4.63 7.34 11.85
C PHE A 40 5.15 8.39 12.84
N ALA A 41 4.87 8.25 14.14
CA ALA A 41 5.45 9.13 15.14
C ALA A 41 6.99 9.02 15.15
N SER A 42 7.51 7.80 15.09
CA SER A 42 8.95 7.54 15.04
C SER A 42 9.59 8.04 13.74
N LEU A 43 8.90 7.88 12.61
CA LEU A 43 9.34 8.38 11.30
C LEU A 43 9.35 9.92 11.30
N SER A 44 8.31 10.55 11.84
CA SER A 44 8.22 12.01 11.95
C SER A 44 9.36 12.58 12.79
N GLN A 45 9.64 11.99 13.96
CA GLN A 45 10.79 12.35 14.79
C GLN A 45 12.11 12.19 14.02
N TYR A 46 12.28 11.08 13.31
CA TYR A 46 13.47 10.86 12.47
C TYR A 46 13.61 11.92 11.37
N CYS A 47 12.52 12.27 10.70
CA CYS A 47 12.52 13.32 9.70
C CYS A 47 12.88 14.69 10.30
N LEU A 48 12.39 15.02 11.50
CA LEU A 48 12.74 16.26 12.21
C LEU A 48 14.22 16.31 12.61
N THR A 49 14.84 15.16 12.92
CA THR A 49 16.28 15.12 13.24
C THR A 49 17.18 15.33 12.03
N ILE A 50 16.69 15.04 10.82
CA ILE A 50 17.47 15.10 9.57
C ILE A 50 17.15 16.36 8.76
N CYS A 51 15.89 16.76 8.76
CA CYS A 51 15.42 17.97 8.09
C CYS A 51 15.52 19.11 9.11
N GLN A 52 16.44 20.04 8.91
CA GLN A 52 16.47 21.27 9.69
C GLN A 52 15.37 22.22 9.19
N GLY A 53 14.37 22.48 10.03
CA GLY A 53 13.28 23.43 9.76
C GLY A 53 12.10 22.87 8.96
N ASP A 54 11.23 23.77 8.46
CA ASP A 54 9.98 23.45 7.75
C ASP A 54 10.17 23.00 6.28
N SER A 55 11.39 22.60 5.91
CA SER A 55 11.68 22.19 4.54
C SER A 55 10.98 20.87 4.21
N PRO A 56 10.35 20.73 3.03
CA PRO A 56 9.66 19.51 2.65
C PRO A 56 10.62 18.32 2.69
N ILE A 57 10.20 17.26 3.38
CA ILE A 57 11.01 16.05 3.57
C ILE A 57 11.29 15.44 2.18
N PRO A 58 12.56 15.34 1.74
CA PRO A 58 12.89 14.72 0.47
C PRO A 58 12.49 13.23 0.49
N ALA A 59 11.78 12.77 -0.53
CA ALA A 59 11.30 11.38 -0.62
C ALA A 59 12.40 10.32 -0.45
N GLY A 60 13.66 10.66 -0.81
CA GLY A 60 14.82 9.79 -0.62
C GLY A 60 15.20 9.53 0.83
N ILE A 61 14.97 10.49 1.73
CA ILE A 61 15.37 10.40 3.15
C ILE A 61 14.47 9.41 3.90
N CYS A 62 13.16 9.40 3.61
CA CYS A 62 12.24 8.41 4.18
C CYS A 62 12.47 6.99 3.65
N ARG A 63 13.09 6.84 2.47
CA ARG A 63 13.25 5.54 1.81
C ARG A 63 14.27 4.63 2.51
N SER A 64 15.31 5.21 3.12
CA SER A 64 16.37 4.48 3.84
C SER A 64 15.87 3.72 5.08
N PRO A 65 15.18 4.37 6.05
CA PRO A 65 14.65 3.66 7.21
C PRO A 65 13.57 2.64 6.81
N LEU A 66 12.73 2.96 5.81
CA LEU A 66 11.66 2.07 5.35
C LEU A 66 12.17 0.80 4.63
N LYS A 67 13.35 0.84 4.00
CA LYS A 67 13.97 -0.35 3.38
C LYS A 67 14.64 -1.31 4.36
N GLY A 68 14.51 -1.08 5.68
CA GLY A 68 15.07 -1.94 6.72
C GLY A 68 16.46 -1.51 7.21
N GLY A 69 16.92 -0.30 6.86
CA GLY A 69 18.23 0.20 7.28
C GLY A 69 18.33 0.56 8.76
N ARG A 70 17.21 0.80 9.46
CA ARG A 70 17.21 1.16 10.89
C ARG A 70 15.85 0.86 11.53
N PRO A 71 15.78 0.23 12.71
CA PRO A 71 14.50 0.01 13.40
C PRO A 71 13.87 1.32 13.88
N LEU A 72 12.55 1.44 13.74
CA LEU A 72 11.74 2.56 14.25
C LEU A 72 11.30 2.23 15.66
N SER A 73 12.19 2.48 16.63
CA SER A 73 12.11 2.31 18.11
C SER A 73 11.36 1.07 18.65
N LEU A 74 10.08 0.94 18.37
CA LEU A 74 9.14 -0.05 18.92
C LEU A 74 8.61 -1.03 17.86
N ILE A 75 8.91 -0.83 16.59
CA ILE A 75 8.54 -1.74 15.49
C ILE A 75 9.68 -1.91 14.49
N PRO A 76 9.83 -3.11 13.88
CA PRO A 76 10.71 -3.27 12.74
C PRO A 76 10.23 -2.40 11.57
N SER A 77 11.13 -1.62 10.97
CA SER A 77 10.76 -0.68 9.89
C SER A 77 10.21 -1.36 8.65
N LYS A 78 10.62 -2.62 8.43
CA LYS A 78 10.07 -3.48 7.39
C LYS A 78 8.56 -3.70 7.58
N VAL A 79 8.10 -3.90 8.82
CA VAL A 79 6.67 -4.09 9.12
C VAL A 79 5.88 -2.84 8.78
N LEU A 80 6.35 -1.67 9.21
CA LEU A 80 5.70 -0.40 8.86
C LEU A 80 5.65 -0.19 7.34
N PHE A 81 6.75 -0.47 6.65
CA PHE A 81 6.82 -0.32 5.20
C PHE A 81 5.86 -1.27 4.48
N THR A 82 5.82 -2.54 4.88
CA THR A 82 4.87 -3.53 4.33
C THR A 82 3.44 -3.05 4.52
N HIS A 83 3.08 -2.59 5.71
CA HIS A 83 1.74 -2.05 5.99
C HIS A 83 1.38 -0.81 5.16
N ILE A 84 2.32 0.11 4.96
CA ILE A 84 2.11 1.27 4.08
C ILE A 84 1.94 0.81 2.63
N LEU A 85 2.79 -0.12 2.17
CA LEU A 85 2.73 -0.65 0.81
C LEU A 85 1.40 -1.35 0.55
N ASP A 86 0.97 -2.24 1.45
CA ASP A 86 -0.28 -2.99 1.34
C ASP A 86 -1.49 -2.04 1.28
N ASN A 87 -1.58 -1.09 2.22
CA ASN A 87 -2.65 -0.08 2.20
C ASN A 87 -2.61 0.80 0.95
N THR A 88 -1.42 1.09 0.41
CA THR A 88 -1.28 1.87 -0.83
C THR A 88 -1.76 1.06 -2.03
N MET A 89 -1.41 -0.22 -2.09
CA MET A 89 -1.87 -1.12 -3.15
C MET A 89 -3.39 -1.32 -3.10
N GLU A 90 -3.96 -1.52 -1.91
CA GLU A 90 -5.41 -1.54 -1.70
C GLU A 90 -6.07 -0.23 -2.11
N GLY A 91 -5.45 0.91 -1.76
CA GLY A 91 -5.88 2.24 -2.17
C GLY A 91 -5.93 2.37 -3.70
N VAL A 92 -4.85 2.00 -4.39
CA VAL A 92 -4.77 2.04 -5.86
C VAL A 92 -5.84 1.16 -6.52
N VAL A 93 -6.16 -0.01 -5.95
CA VAL A 93 -7.25 -0.85 -6.46
C VAL A 93 -8.61 -0.22 -6.17
N THR A 94 -8.79 0.40 -4.99
CA THR A 94 -10.03 1.10 -4.63
C THR A 94 -10.26 2.34 -5.48
N GLU A 95 -9.19 3.01 -5.92
CA GLU A 95 -9.24 4.12 -6.88
C GLU A 95 -9.80 3.70 -8.26
N LEU A 96 -9.69 2.41 -8.63
CA LEU A 96 -10.33 1.85 -9.83
C LEU A 96 -11.86 1.69 -9.68
N LEU A 97 -12.32 1.46 -8.44
CA LEU A 97 -13.73 1.31 -8.07
C LEU A 97 -14.42 2.67 -7.89
N SER A 98 -13.79 3.58 -7.14
CA SER A 98 -14.40 4.83 -6.67
C SER A 98 -14.21 6.03 -7.62
N GLY A 99 -13.71 5.80 -8.84
CA GLY A 99 -13.52 6.86 -9.85
C GLY A 99 -12.33 7.78 -9.60
N GLY A 100 -11.48 7.47 -8.63
CA GLY A 100 -10.32 8.29 -8.25
C GLY A 100 -9.13 8.20 -9.22
N ASN A 101 -9.05 7.14 -10.04
CA ASN A 101 -8.16 7.08 -11.21
C ASN A 101 -8.66 7.99 -12.35
N ARG A 102 -8.77 9.29 -12.05
CA ARG A 102 -9.20 10.35 -12.96
C ARG A 102 -8.27 10.36 -14.17
N ASN A 103 -8.85 10.28 -15.37
CA ASN A 103 -8.13 10.13 -16.64
C ASN A 103 -7.29 8.84 -16.80
N ARG A 104 -7.43 7.87 -15.89
CA ARG A 104 -6.90 6.52 -16.05
C ARG A 104 -5.37 6.48 -16.20
N VAL A 105 -4.69 7.45 -15.61
CA VAL A 105 -3.24 7.68 -15.77
C VAL A 105 -2.43 6.49 -15.26
N PHE A 106 -2.82 5.91 -14.13
CA PHE A 106 -2.13 4.74 -13.58
C PHE A 106 -2.22 3.53 -14.52
N CYS A 107 -3.41 3.24 -15.03
CA CYS A 107 -3.64 2.13 -15.95
C CYS A 107 -2.92 2.33 -17.29
N ARG A 108 -2.94 3.57 -17.82
CA ARG A 108 -2.19 3.92 -19.04
C ARG A 108 -0.68 3.74 -18.87
N LYS A 109 -0.13 4.07 -17.70
CA LYS A 109 1.31 3.93 -17.43
C LYS A 109 1.75 2.50 -17.15
N THR A 110 0.90 1.69 -16.53
CA THR A 110 1.27 0.32 -16.11
C THR A 110 0.87 -0.75 -17.11
N GLY A 111 0.02 -0.43 -18.09
CA GLY A 111 -0.55 -1.40 -19.00
C GLY A 111 -1.44 -2.44 -18.30
N PHE A 112 -1.81 -2.19 -17.04
CA PHE A 112 -2.62 -3.13 -16.28
C PHE A 112 -3.99 -3.28 -16.95
N PRO A 113 -4.40 -4.50 -17.33
CA PRO A 113 -5.67 -4.73 -18.00
C PRO A 113 -6.79 -4.32 -17.05
N VAL A 114 -7.45 -3.22 -17.37
CA VAL A 114 -8.53 -2.68 -16.54
C VAL A 114 -9.81 -3.42 -16.83
N ALA A 115 -10.66 -3.59 -15.80
CA ALA A 115 -11.97 -4.23 -15.80
C ALA A 115 -12.78 -4.04 -17.10
N ARG A 116 -12.42 -4.81 -18.12
CA ARG A 116 -13.19 -4.98 -19.34
C ARG A 116 -13.97 -6.25 -19.13
N HIS A 117 -15.29 -6.15 -19.24
CA HIS A 117 -16.15 -7.32 -19.11
C HIS A 117 -15.88 -8.35 -20.22
N ASP A 118 -15.42 -7.91 -21.39
CA ASP A 118 -15.22 -8.79 -22.54
C ASP A 118 -13.80 -8.69 -23.12
N TYR A 119 -13.02 -9.76 -22.89
CA TYR A 119 -11.72 -9.99 -23.52
C TYR A 119 -11.77 -11.04 -24.63
N ARG A 120 -12.94 -11.63 -24.94
CA ARG A 120 -13.07 -12.66 -25.99
C ARG A 120 -12.50 -12.23 -27.35
N PRO A 121 -12.63 -10.97 -27.81
CA PRO A 121 -12.04 -10.53 -29.08
C PRO A 121 -10.50 -10.50 -29.07
N CYS A 122 -9.89 -10.46 -27.88
CA CYS A 122 -8.45 -10.39 -27.70
C CYS A 122 -7.86 -11.71 -27.19
N ALA A 123 -8.69 -12.72 -26.91
CA ALA A 123 -8.28 -13.96 -26.24
C ALA A 123 -7.28 -14.79 -27.07
N THR A 124 -7.33 -14.67 -28.40
CA THR A 124 -6.44 -15.35 -29.34
C THR A 124 -5.23 -14.50 -29.77
N ARG A 125 -5.12 -13.25 -29.29
CA ARG A 125 -4.07 -12.31 -29.66
C ARG A 125 -2.96 -12.36 -28.61
N TYR A 126 -1.92 -13.14 -28.87
CA TYR A 126 -0.79 -13.33 -27.96
C TYR A 126 0.37 -12.39 -28.33
N ASN A 127 1.07 -11.86 -27.32
CA ASN A 127 2.22 -10.95 -27.48
C ASN A 127 1.95 -9.69 -28.30
N GLU A 128 0.69 -9.31 -28.47
CA GLU A 128 0.30 -8.07 -29.14
C GLU A 128 -0.04 -6.99 -28.12
N ASN A 129 0.35 -5.75 -28.42
CA ASN A 129 -0.18 -4.62 -27.69
C ASN A 129 -1.65 -4.43 -28.08
N LEU A 130 -2.55 -4.68 -27.13
CA LEU A 130 -3.99 -4.62 -27.38
C LEU A 130 -4.51 -3.17 -27.47
N ASP A 131 -3.72 -2.16 -27.06
CA ASP A 131 -4.03 -0.72 -27.06
C ASP A 131 -5.48 -0.39 -26.66
N LEU A 132 -5.90 -1.01 -25.55
CA LEU A 132 -7.26 -0.93 -25.07
C LEU A 132 -7.40 0.27 -24.15
N ASP A 133 -8.33 1.18 -24.50
CA ASP A 133 -8.63 2.33 -23.65
C ASP A 133 -9.16 1.82 -22.29
N PRO A 134 -8.51 2.22 -21.17
CA PRO A 134 -8.90 1.72 -19.86
C PRO A 134 -10.35 2.12 -19.52
N LEU A 135 -11.10 1.23 -18.85
CA LEU A 135 -12.48 1.48 -18.39
C LEU A 135 -12.55 1.40 -16.87
N SER A 136 -13.41 2.21 -16.23
CA SER A 136 -13.69 2.01 -14.80
C SER A 136 -14.61 0.81 -14.61
N ILE A 137 -14.54 0.16 -13.43
CA ILE A 137 -15.48 -0.90 -13.02
C ILE A 137 -16.93 -0.41 -13.04
N ALA A 138 -17.15 0.90 -12.79
CA ALA A 138 -18.47 1.53 -12.86
C ALA A 138 -19.03 1.66 -14.31
N GLY A 139 -18.32 1.16 -15.32
CA GLY A 139 -18.68 1.36 -16.72
C GLY A 139 -18.34 2.75 -17.23
N ARG A 140 -18.65 3.01 -18.50
CA ARG A 140 -18.39 4.30 -19.15
C ARG A 140 -19.32 5.36 -18.54
N ALA A 141 -18.80 6.33 -17.78
CA ALA A 141 -19.51 7.60 -17.67
C ALA A 141 -19.47 8.27 -19.05
N ALA A 142 -20.63 8.72 -19.53
CA ALA A 142 -20.79 9.42 -20.79
C ALA A 142 -19.86 10.64 -20.91
#